data_AF-R5CQU6-F1
#
_entry.id   AF-R5CQU6-F1
#
_cell.length_a   1.000
_cell.length_b   1.000
_cell.length_c   1.000
_cell.angle_alpha   90.00
_cell.angle_beta   90.00
_cell.angle_gamma   90.00
#
_symmetry.space_group_name_H-M   'P 1'
#
loop_
_entity.id
_entity.type
_entity.pdbx_description
1 polymer ?
#
loop_
_entity_poly.entity_id
_entity_poly.type
_entity_poly.pdbx_seq_one_letter_code
_entity_poly.pdbx_strand_id
1 'polypeptide(L)'
;MDGAKDGGFASNTPQLLSITKSCKNPDAAADFLNYFFNDKTAQETLGATRSVPPTEQARQICEENGKVTQIVTDSTAIAMEVGGTPNDKISSSAEAKTILFDMVEAIGYGQMSPEEAAATVIDEFSALQK
;
A
#
# COMPACT_ATOMS: atom_id res chain seq x y z
N MET A 1 -10.11 16.06 12.05
CA MET A 1 -9.61 17.41 12.37
C MET A 1 -10.50 18.41 11.65
N ASP A 2 -10.96 19.45 12.33
CA ASP A 2 -11.84 20.45 11.71
C ASP A 2 -11.15 21.09 10.50
N GLY A 3 -11.82 21.08 9.35
CA GLY A 3 -11.30 21.63 8.09
C GLY A 3 -10.39 20.72 7.27
N ALA A 4 -10.13 19.47 7.70
CA ALA A 4 -9.37 18.52 6.90
C ALA A 4 -10.13 18.11 5.64
N LYS A 5 -9.45 18.17 4.48
CA LYS A 5 -10.00 17.78 3.18
C LYS A 5 -9.76 16.31 2.81
N ASP A 6 -8.92 15.63 3.59
CA ASP A 6 -8.54 14.22 3.42
C ASP A 6 -8.66 13.51 4.77
N GLY A 7 -9.00 12.22 4.75
CA GLY A 7 -9.20 11.40 5.95
C GLY A 7 -7.90 11.04 6.68
N GLY A 8 -6.73 11.24 6.07
CA GLY A 8 -5.43 10.87 6.61
C GLY A 8 -5.09 9.39 6.43
N PHE A 9 -5.83 8.67 5.60
CA PHE A 9 -5.65 7.23 5.37
C PHE A 9 -5.25 6.96 3.92
N ALA A 10 -4.30 6.05 3.74
CA ALA A 10 -3.94 5.51 2.45
C ALA A 10 -4.45 4.07 2.35
N SER A 11 -5.26 3.80 1.33
CA SER A 11 -5.68 2.45 0.96
C SER A 11 -5.12 2.16 -0.43
N ASN A 12 -4.18 1.24 -0.52
CA ASN A 12 -3.44 0.96 -1.74
C ASN A 12 -3.43 -0.53 -2.08
N THR A 13 -3.12 -0.84 -3.34
CA THR A 13 -2.91 -2.21 -3.78
C THR A 13 -1.52 -2.66 -3.31
N PRO A 14 -1.41 -3.60 -2.36
CA PRO A 14 -0.13 -3.97 -1.74
C PRO A 14 0.78 -4.73 -2.71
N GLN A 15 0.20 -5.34 -3.74
CA GLN A 15 0.93 -6.05 -4.77
C GLN A 15 0.25 -5.91 -6.13
N LEU A 16 1.05 -5.51 -7.13
CA LEU A 16 0.66 -5.48 -8.53
C LEU A 16 1.50 -6.52 -9.27
N LEU A 17 0.81 -7.41 -9.99
CA LEU A 17 1.43 -8.36 -10.92
C LEU A 17 1.04 -7.94 -12.33
N SER A 18 2.01 -7.93 -13.25
CA SER A 18 1.79 -7.47 -14.63
C SER A 18 2.57 -8.32 -15.62
N ILE A 19 1.97 -8.54 -16.79
CA ILE A 19 2.61 -9.23 -17.91
C ILE A 19 3.25 -8.18 -18.81
N THR A 20 4.56 -8.28 -19.01
CA THR A 20 5.28 -7.31 -19.86
C THR A 20 4.91 -7.50 -21.33
N LYS A 21 4.92 -6.41 -22.10
CA LYS A 21 4.71 -6.45 -23.56
C LYS A 21 5.73 -7.34 -24.30
N SER A 22 6.91 -7.55 -23.71
CA SER A 22 7.98 -8.37 -24.25
C SER A 22 7.90 -9.85 -23.85
N CYS A 23 6.90 -10.25 -23.05
CA CYS A 23 6.72 -11.63 -22.60
C CYS A 23 6.61 -12.58 -23.80
N LYS A 24 7.40 -13.66 -23.77
CA LYS A 24 7.42 -14.65 -24.85
C LYS A 24 6.24 -15.62 -24.79
N ASN A 25 5.62 -15.78 -23.63
CA ASN A 25 4.50 -16.71 -23.40
C ASN A 25 3.41 -16.00 -22.57
N PRO A 26 2.70 -15.00 -23.14
CA PRO A 26 1.71 -14.22 -22.39
C PRO A 26 0.52 -15.07 -21.89
N ASP A 27 0.10 -16.09 -22.63
CA ASP A 27 -1.01 -16.97 -22.24
C ASP A 27 -0.66 -17.78 -20.99
N ALA A 28 0.52 -18.42 -20.96
CA ALA A 28 0.99 -19.15 -19.78
C ALA A 28 1.18 -18.22 -18.56
N ALA A 29 1.60 -16.97 -18.79
CA ALA A 29 1.69 -15.98 -17.71
C ALA A 29 0.30 -15.60 -17.19
N ALA A 30 -0.69 -15.45 -18.07
CA ALA A 30 -2.07 -15.19 -17.68
C ALA A 30 -2.69 -16.38 -16.92
N ASP A 31 -2.42 -17.61 -17.35
CA ASP A 31 -2.84 -18.82 -16.65
C ASP A 31 -2.23 -18.88 -15.24
N PHE A 32 -0.96 -18.51 -15.08
CA PHE A 32 -0.33 -18.41 -13.76
C PHE A 32 -1.00 -17.35 -12.90
N LEU A 33 -1.31 -16.16 -13.43
CA LEU A 33 -2.02 -15.13 -12.65
C LEU A 33 -3.41 -15.59 -12.26
N ASN A 34 -4.12 -16.30 -13.14
CA ASN A 34 -5.41 -16.88 -12.81
C ASN A 34 -5.29 -17.93 -11.71
N TYR A 35 -4.33 -18.85 -11.79
CA TYR A 35 -4.03 -19.80 -10.71
C TYR A 35 -3.73 -19.06 -9.40
N PHE A 36 -2.82 -18.07 -9.46
CA PHE A 36 -2.36 -17.33 -8.31
C PHE A 36 -3.47 -16.60 -7.55
N PHE A 37 -4.48 -16.07 -8.25
CA PHE A 37 -5.58 -15.31 -7.61
C PHE A 37 -6.87 -16.10 -7.39
N ASN A 38 -7.14 -17.15 -8.18
CA ASN A 38 -8.45 -17.81 -8.20
C ASN A 38 -8.40 -19.30 -7.88
N ASP A 39 -7.23 -19.95 -7.89
CA ASP A 39 -7.14 -21.38 -7.55
C ASP A 39 -7.17 -21.60 -6.04
N LYS A 40 -8.01 -22.55 -5.59
CA LYS A 40 -8.16 -22.88 -4.16
C LYS A 40 -6.84 -23.31 -3.51
N THR A 41 -6.06 -24.15 -4.18
CA THR A 41 -4.77 -24.62 -3.66
C THR A 41 -3.78 -23.46 -3.52
N ALA A 42 -3.77 -22.54 -4.49
CA ALA A 42 -2.97 -21.34 -4.41
C ALA A 42 -3.40 -20.47 -3.22
N GLN A 43 -4.70 -20.24 -3.01
CA GLN A 43 -5.20 -19.41 -1.90
C GLN A 43 -4.91 -20.05 -0.54
N GLU A 44 -5.10 -21.37 -0.43
CA GLU A 44 -4.73 -22.10 0.77
C GLU A 44 -3.23 -22.01 1.02
N THR A 45 -2.40 -22.09 -0.01
CA THR A 45 -0.94 -22.03 0.15
C THR A 45 -0.48 -20.61 0.54
N LEU A 46 -0.98 -19.59 -0.16
CA LEU A 46 -0.55 -18.20 -0.01
C LEU A 46 -1.11 -17.54 1.26
N GLY A 47 -2.35 -17.86 1.64
CA GLY A 47 -3.01 -17.20 2.76
C GLY A 47 -3.00 -15.68 2.63
N ALA A 48 -2.70 -15.00 3.74
CA ALA A 48 -2.52 -13.55 3.79
C ALA A 48 -1.06 -13.08 3.71
N THR A 49 -0.14 -13.90 3.15
CA THR A 49 1.29 -13.54 3.05
C THR A 49 1.58 -12.37 2.11
N ARG A 50 0.56 -11.91 1.37
CA ARG A 50 0.62 -10.79 0.42
C ARG A 50 -0.47 -9.76 0.71
N SER A 51 -0.77 -9.56 1.99
CA SER A 51 -1.94 -8.83 2.51
C SER A 51 -3.23 -9.64 2.44
N VAL A 52 -4.34 -9.01 2.80
CA VAL A 52 -5.69 -9.55 2.64
C VAL A 52 -5.94 -9.88 1.17
N PRO A 53 -6.37 -11.12 0.85
CA PRO A 53 -6.57 -11.50 -0.54
C PRO A 53 -7.58 -10.59 -1.28
N PRO A 54 -7.33 -10.26 -2.56
CA PRO A 54 -8.16 -9.32 -3.30
C PRO A 54 -9.52 -9.91 -3.71
N THR A 55 -9.61 -11.23 -3.86
CA THR A 55 -10.86 -11.92 -4.24
C THR A 55 -11.65 -12.35 -3.02
N GLU A 56 -12.98 -12.32 -3.12
CA GLU A 56 -13.90 -12.78 -2.07
C GLU A 56 -13.67 -14.26 -1.69
N GLN A 57 -13.51 -15.13 -2.70
CA GLN A 57 -13.25 -16.55 -2.48
C GLN A 57 -11.99 -16.80 -1.65
N ALA A 58 -10.89 -16.12 -1.99
CA ALA A 58 -9.64 -16.26 -1.25
C ALA A 58 -9.75 -15.76 0.20
N ARG A 59 -10.51 -14.68 0.46
CA ARG A 59 -10.78 -14.21 1.82
C ARG A 59 -11.52 -15.26 2.64
N GLN A 60 -12.60 -15.83 2.10
CA GLN A 60 -13.36 -16.89 2.75
C GLN A 60 -12.47 -18.11 3.08
N ILE A 61 -11.68 -18.59 2.11
CA ILE A 61 -10.72 -19.69 2.32
C ILE A 61 -9.72 -19.36 3.43
N CYS A 62 -9.25 -18.12 3.51
CA CYS A 62 -8.29 -17.70 4.52
C CYS A 62 -8.92 -17.54 5.91
N GLU A 63 -10.16 -17.07 5.99
CA GLU A 63 -10.93 -16.97 7.24
C GLU A 63 -11.23 -18.37 7.79
N GLU A 64 -11.77 -19.28 6.96
CA GLU A 64 -12.10 -20.66 7.34
C GLU A 64 -10.88 -21.42 7.87
N ASN A 65 -9.71 -21.19 7.27
CA ASN A 65 -8.46 -21.84 7.66
C ASN A 65 -7.68 -21.06 8.74
N GLY A 66 -8.25 -20.01 9.34
CA GLY A 66 -7.64 -19.23 10.42
C GLY A 66 -6.40 -18.42 10.01
N LYS A 67 -6.19 -18.20 8.71
CA LYS A 67 -5.07 -17.42 8.15
C LYS A 67 -5.35 -15.93 8.10
N VAL A 68 -6.62 -15.54 8.16
CA VAL A 68 -7.07 -14.16 8.33
C VAL A 68 -8.04 -14.13 9.50
N THR A 69 -7.87 -13.14 10.39
CA THR A 69 -8.79 -12.93 11.51
C THR A 69 -9.89 -11.94 11.13
N GLN A 70 -11.03 -12.01 11.81
CA GLN A 70 -12.12 -11.06 11.63
C GLN A 70 -11.67 -9.60 11.79
N ILE A 71 -10.75 -9.33 12.73
CA ILE A 71 -10.21 -7.99 12.93
C ILE A 71 -9.52 -7.47 11.67
N VAL A 72 -8.79 -8.34 10.96
CA VAL A 72 -8.07 -7.96 9.73
C VAL A 72 -9.05 -7.68 8.59
N THR A 73 -10.12 -8.49 8.45
CA THR A 73 -11.14 -8.26 7.42
C THR A 73 -11.98 -7.03 7.70
N ASP A 74 -12.42 -6.83 8.94
CA ASP A 74 -13.16 -5.63 9.37
C ASP A 74 -12.31 -4.36 9.16
N SER A 75 -11.04 -4.38 9.58
CA SER A 75 -10.13 -3.23 9.40
C SER A 75 -9.93 -2.90 7.93
N THR A 76 -9.86 -3.92 7.06
CA THR A 76 -9.72 -3.74 5.60
C THR A 76 -10.99 -3.16 5.00
N ALA A 77 -12.17 -3.63 5.41
CA ALA A 77 -13.45 -3.09 4.96
C ALA A 77 -13.60 -1.61 5.34
N ILE A 78 -13.27 -1.25 6.59
CA ILE A 78 -13.26 0.14 7.05
C ILE A 78 -12.32 1.00 6.19
N ALA A 79 -11.09 0.53 5.96
CA ALA A 79 -10.11 1.25 5.14
C ALA A 79 -10.56 1.40 3.67
N MET A 80 -11.31 0.44 3.13
CA MET A 80 -11.89 0.54 1.79
C MET A 80 -13.05 1.54 1.70
N GLU A 81 -13.92 1.61 2.72
CA GLU A 81 -15.04 2.56 2.76
C GLU A 81 -14.60 4.01 2.91
N VAL A 82 -13.58 4.26 3.73
CA VAL A 82 -12.99 5.60 3.91
C VAL A 82 -12.27 6.07 2.64
N GLY A 83 -11.95 5.13 1.74
CA GLY A 83 -11.09 5.38 0.59
C GLY A 83 -9.68 5.75 1.03
N GLY A 84 -8.88 6.21 0.09
CA GLY A 84 -7.56 6.75 0.39
C GLY A 84 -7.00 7.54 -0.77
N THR A 85 -6.09 8.45 -0.47
CA THR A 85 -5.40 9.19 -1.51
C THR A 85 -4.45 8.24 -2.26
N PRO A 86 -4.53 8.15 -3.60
CA PRO A 86 -3.58 7.37 -4.39
C PRO A 86 -2.16 7.81 -4.09
N ASN A 87 -1.22 6.86 -3.98
CA ASN A 87 0.20 7.21 -3.83
C ASN A 87 0.63 8.17 -4.95
N ASP A 88 1.08 9.36 -4.57
CA ASP A 88 1.68 10.27 -5.52
C ASP A 88 3.07 9.75 -5.94
N LYS A 89 3.55 10.20 -7.11
CA LYS A 89 4.81 9.73 -7.69
C LYS A 89 6.04 10.12 -6.88
N ILE A 90 5.93 11.14 -6.03
CA ILE A 90 7.04 11.81 -5.37
C ILE A 90 7.25 11.24 -3.98
N SER A 91 6.21 11.16 -3.15
CA SER A 91 6.28 10.61 -1.79
C SER A 91 6.75 9.15 -1.75
N SER A 92 6.59 8.41 -2.85
CA SER A 92 7.08 7.04 -2.97
C SER A 92 8.56 6.93 -3.37
N SER A 93 9.20 8.02 -3.81
CA SER A 93 10.60 8.05 -4.22
C SER A 93 11.54 7.85 -3.02
N ALA A 94 12.75 7.35 -3.29
CA ALA A 94 13.77 7.21 -2.24
C ALA A 94 14.15 8.58 -1.65
N GLU A 95 14.28 9.59 -2.51
CA GLU A 95 14.64 10.97 -2.13
C GLU A 95 13.60 11.58 -1.19
N ALA A 96 12.30 11.52 -1.54
CA ALA A 96 11.25 12.04 -0.68
C ALA A 96 11.18 11.35 0.69
N LYS A 97 11.46 10.03 0.74
CA LYS A 97 11.51 9.29 2.00
C LYS A 97 12.68 9.74 2.87
N THR A 98 13.86 9.93 2.29
CA THR A 98 15.03 10.46 3.01
C THR A 98 14.71 11.82 3.62
N ILE A 99 14.14 12.73 2.85
CA ILE A 99 13.74 14.07 3.34
C ILE A 99 12.79 13.95 4.54
N LEU A 100 11.76 13.11 4.45
CA LEU A 100 10.82 12.90 5.56
C LEU A 100 11.51 12.30 6.80
N PHE A 101 12.39 11.31 6.62
CA PHE A 101 13.10 10.69 7.75
C PHE A 101 14.05 11.68 8.42
N ASP A 102 14.85 12.41 7.65
CA ASP A 102 15.80 13.40 8.17
C ASP A 102 15.07 14.49 8.98
N MET A 103 13.90 14.93 8.51
CA MET A 103 13.09 15.93 9.20
C MET A 103 12.43 15.38 10.47
N VAL A 104 11.96 14.12 10.47
CA VAL A 104 11.46 13.46 11.67
C VAL A 104 12.57 13.25 12.70
N GLU A 105 13.79 12.91 12.25
CA GLU A 105 14.96 12.78 13.12
C GLU A 105 15.38 14.13 13.70
N ALA A 106 15.39 15.21 12.90
CA ALA A 106 15.69 16.55 13.37
C ALA A 106 14.71 17.01 14.47
N ILE A 107 13.42 16.70 14.33
CA ILE A 107 12.43 16.91 15.40
C ILE A 107 12.77 16.04 16.62
N GLY A 108 13.02 14.74 16.41
CA GLY A 108 13.30 13.79 17.48
C GLY A 108 14.55 14.13 18.31
N TYR A 109 15.56 14.73 17.68
CA TYR A 109 16.77 15.22 18.34
C TYR A 109 16.66 16.66 18.86
N GLY A 110 15.51 17.32 18.69
CA GLY A 110 15.28 18.70 19.13
C GLY A 110 16.07 19.75 18.35
N GLN A 111 16.50 19.42 17.13
CA GLN A 111 17.23 20.33 16.23
C GLN A 111 16.30 21.28 15.47
N MET A 112 15.04 20.87 15.26
CA MET A 112 14.01 21.67 14.61
C MET A 112 12.67 21.50 15.32
N SER A 113 11.83 22.53 15.27
CA SER A 113 10.40 22.41 15.61
C SER A 113 9.63 21.67 14.52
N PRO A 114 8.45 21.08 14.83
CA PRO A 114 7.58 20.49 13.82
C PRO A 114 7.21 21.45 12.69
N GLU A 115 7.00 22.74 13.00
CA GLU A 115 6.64 23.77 12.03
C GLU A 115 7.80 24.06 11.06
N GLU A 116 9.03 24.18 11.57
CA GLU A 116 10.23 24.40 10.73
C GLU A 116 10.51 23.18 9.85
N ALA A 117 10.45 21.98 10.43
CA ALA A 117 10.67 20.74 9.70
C ALA A 117 9.62 20.56 8.59
N ALA A 118 8.34 20.85 8.87
CA ALA A 118 7.29 20.81 7.86
C ALA A 118 7.52 21.80 6.71
N ALA A 119 7.98 23.02 7.00
CA ALA A 119 8.33 24.00 5.97
C ALA A 119 9.46 23.48 5.06
N THR A 120 10.52 22.90 5.65
CA THR A 120 11.61 22.28 4.88
C THR A 120 11.12 21.15 3.98
N VAL A 121 10.27 20.24 4.49
CA VAL A 121 9.68 19.16 3.68
C VAL A 121 8.93 19.74 2.47
N ILE A 122 8.11 20.78 2.67
CA ILE A 122 7.34 21.40 1.58
C ILE A 122 8.25 21.98 0.50
N ASP A 123 9.30 22.69 0.90
CA ASP A 123 10.25 23.31 -0.03
C ASP A 123 11.02 22.24 -0.83
N GLU A 124 11.54 21.21 -0.16
CA GLU A 124 12.31 20.17 -0.82
C GLU A 124 11.44 19.27 -1.71
N PHE A 125 10.21 18.93 -1.29
CA PHE A 125 9.27 18.18 -2.12
C PHE A 125 8.88 18.95 -3.38
N SER A 126 8.71 20.27 -3.27
CA SER A 126 8.41 21.13 -4.42
C SER A 126 9.55 21.12 -5.45
N ALA A 127 10.80 20.97 -4.99
CA ALA A 127 11.97 20.86 -5.88
C ALA A 127 12.02 19.53 -6.66
N LEU A 128 11.34 18.48 -6.16
CA LEU A 128 11.24 17.16 -6.81
C LEU A 128 10.15 17.09 -7.90
N GLN A 129 9.20 18.05 -7.95
CA GLN A 129 8.06 18.06 -8.87
C GLN A 129 8.37 18.38 -10.35
N LYS A 130 9.62 18.24 -10.79
CA LYS A 130 10.07 18.62 -12.16
C LYS A 130 9.44 17.81 -13.28
#